data_AF-A0A9E0FH66-F1
#
_entry.id   AF-A0A9E0FH66-F1
#
_cell.length_a   1.000
_cell.length_b   1.000
_cell.length_c   1.000
_cell.angle_alpha   90.00
_cell.angle_beta   90.00
_cell.angle_gamma   90.00
#
_symmetry.space_group_name_H-M   'P 1'
#
loop_
_entity.id
_entity.type
_entity.pdbx_description
1 polymer ?
#
loop_
_entity_poly.entity_id
_entity_poly.type
_entity_poly.pdbx_seq_one_letter_code
_entity_poly.pdbx_strand_id
1 'polypeptide(L)' 'KESELLRMFCMKVNDILYREEALKQIWGRDDYFTARSMDVFVTKLRKYLKDDPTLEIVNIHGNGFRLNMEEEEVVEK' A
#
# COMPACT_ATOMS: atom_id res chain seq x y z
N LYS A 1 -3.23 1.33 -12.85
CA LYS A 1 -3.83 0.63 -11.68
C LYS A 1 -2.79 0.25 -10.63
N GLU A 2 -1.72 -0.49 -10.94
CA GLU A 2 -0.65 -0.76 -9.95
C GLU A 2 0.05 0.54 -9.49
N SER A 3 0.41 1.41 -10.44
CA SER A 3 0.96 2.75 -10.15
C SER A 3 0.00 3.64 -9.36
N GLU A 4 -1.31 3.53 -9.61
CA GLU A 4 -2.33 4.26 -8.85
C GLU A 4 -2.43 3.75 -7.41
N LEU A 5 -2.33 2.43 -7.21
CA LEU A 5 -2.29 1.84 -5.86
C LEU A 5 -1.06 2.30 -5.09
N LEU A 6 0.12 2.30 -5.72
CA LEU A 6 1.34 2.82 -5.11
C LEU A 6 1.19 4.30 -4.76
N ARG A 7 0.62 5.10 -5.67
CA ARG A 7 0.34 6.52 -5.40
C ARG A 7 -0.58 6.70 -4.19
N MET A 8 -1.64 5.89 -4.04
CA MET A 8 -2.50 5.96 -2.86
C MET A 8 -1.74 5.64 -1.57
N PHE A 9 -0.86 4.64 -1.59
CA PHE A 9 0.02 4.35 -0.46
C PHE A 9 0.92 5.55 -0.12
N CYS A 10 1.54 6.18 -1.12
CA CYS A 10 2.39 7.36 -0.92
C CYS A 10 1.60 8.60 -0.44
N MET A 11 0.31 8.70 -0.78
CA MET A 11 -0.55 9.78 -0.27
C MET A 11 -1.03 9.54 1.17
N LYS A 12 -0.96 8.29 1.65
CA LYS A 12 -1.38 7.86 2.99
C LYS A 12 -0.26 7.13 3.72
N VAL A 13 0.96 7.66 3.64
CA VAL A 13 2.10 7.09 4.35
C VAL A 13 1.82 7.09 5.84
N ASN A 14 2.14 5.99 6.52
CA ASN A 14 1.87 5.72 7.94
C ASN A 14 0.38 5.71 8.34
N ASP A 15 -0.54 5.79 7.38
CA ASP A 15 -1.98 5.73 7.61
C ASP A 15 -2.63 4.49 6.96
N ILE A 16 -3.84 4.14 7.39
CA ILE A 16 -4.58 2.99 6.87
C ILE A 16 -5.17 3.35 5.51
N LEU A 17 -4.74 2.61 4.48
CA LEU A 17 -5.43 2.54 3.21
C LEU A 17 -6.47 1.43 3.25
N TYR A 18 -7.74 1.82 3.36
CA TYR A 18 -8.86 0.87 3.36
C TYR A 18 -8.98 0.17 2.01
N ARG A 19 -9.21 -1.14 2.05
CA ARG A 19 -9.34 -1.96 0.83
C ARG A 19 -10.48 -1.46 -0.06
N GLU A 20 -11.65 -1.18 0.52
CA GLU A 20 -12.80 -0.70 -0.26
C GLU A 20 -12.53 0.65 -0.92
N GLU A 21 -11.85 1.57 -0.23
CA GLU A 21 -11.48 2.88 -0.76
C GLU A 21 -10.54 2.73 -1.97
N ALA A 22 -9.49 1.91 -1.84
CA ALA A 22 -8.57 1.65 -2.93
C ALA A 22 -9.26 0.99 -4.13
N LEU A 23 -10.13 0.03 -3.89
CA LEU A 23 -10.90 -0.65 -4.94
C LEU A 23 -11.85 0.31 -5.67
N LYS A 24 -12.61 1.12 -4.93
CA LYS A 24 -13.51 2.12 -5.50
C LYS A 24 -12.74 3.19 -6.27
N GLN A 25 -11.59 3.67 -5.79
CA GLN A 25 -10.85 4.72 -6.48
C GLN A 25 -10.16 4.22 -7.76
N ILE A 26 -9.55 3.04 -7.74
CA ILE A 26 -8.75 2.53 -8.87
C ILE A 26 -9.60 1.73 -9.86
N TRP A 27 -10.62 1.01 -9.38
CA TRP A 27 -11.49 0.16 -10.21
C TRP A 27 -12.94 0.64 -10.33
N GLY A 28 -13.42 1.54 -9.48
CA GLY A 28 -14.82 2.00 -9.49
C GLY A 28 -15.81 0.97 -8.92
N ARG A 29 -15.31 -0.17 -8.44
CA ARG A 29 -16.10 -1.29 -7.90
C ARG A 29 -15.24 -2.15 -6.98
N ASP A 30 -15.88 -2.82 -6.02
CA ASP A 30 -15.27 -3.71 -5.03
C ASP A 30 -15.78 -5.15 -5.18
N ASP A 31 -15.57 -5.73 -6.36
CA ASP A 31 -15.89 -7.14 -6.61
C ASP A 31 -14.73 -8.09 -6.23
N TYR A 32 -15.03 -9.38 -6.12
CA TYR A 32 -14.04 -10.42 -5.78
C TYR A 32 -12.81 -10.43 -6.70
N PHE A 33 -12.99 -10.19 -8.01
CA PHE A 33 -11.90 -10.22 -8.98
C PHE A 33 -10.97 -9.01 -8.83
N THR A 34 -11.54 -7.84 -8.58
CA THR A 34 -10.78 -6.60 -8.32
C THR A 34 -10.04 -6.67 -6.98
N ALA A 35 -10.68 -7.20 -5.94
CA ALA A 35 -10.03 -7.49 -4.66
C ALA A 35 -8.83 -8.44 -4.83
N ARG A 36 -9.01 -9.53 -5.60
CA ARG A 36 -7.93 -10.48 -5.87
C ARG A 36 -6.78 -9.85 -6.68
N SER A 37 -7.12 -8.99 -7.64
CA SER A 37 -6.12 -8.25 -8.43
C SER A 37 -5.31 -7.29 -7.57
N MET A 38 -5.96 -6.61 -6.62
CA MET A 38 -5.29 -5.72 -5.68
C MET A 38 -4.28 -6.47 -4.79
N ASP A 39 -4.64 -7.64 -4.24
CA ASP A 39 -3.70 -8.46 -3.45
C ASP A 39 -2.45 -8.88 -4.27
N VAL A 40 -2.63 -9.16 -5.57
CA VAL A 40 -1.51 -9.44 -6.49
C VAL A 40 -0.63 -8.20 -6.65
N PHE A 41 -1.22 -7.01 -6.80
CA PHE A 41 -0.46 -5.77 -6.89
C PHE A 41 0.28 -5.45 -5.60
N VAL A 42 -0.34 -5.61 -4.42
CA VAL A 42 0.34 -5.46 -3.13
C VAL A 42 1.54 -6.42 -3.03
N THR A 43 1.39 -7.67 -3.48
CA THR A 43 2.48 -8.65 -3.49
C THR A 43 3.64 -8.20 -4.39
N LYS A 44 3.37 -7.57 -5.53
CA LYS A 44 4.40 -7.03 -6.42
C LYS A 44 5.06 -5.78 -5.83
N LEU A 45 4.27 -4.85 -5.29
CA LEU A 45 4.79 -3.65 -4.64
C LEU A 45 5.74 -3.99 -3.50
N ARG A 46 5.40 -4.97 -2.65
CA ARG A 46 6.31 -5.49 -1.63
C ARG A 46 7.64 -6.00 -2.18
N LYS A 47 7.64 -6.62 -3.37
CA LYS A 47 8.88 -7.08 -4.01
C LYS A 47 9.72 -5.91 -4.51
N TYR A 48 9.08 -4.87 -5.04
CA TYR A 48 9.77 -3.66 -5.48
C TYR A 48 10.35 -2.85 -4.33
N LEU A 49 9.63 -2.78 -3.21
CA LEU A 49 10.09 -2.08 -2.00
C LEU A 49 11.07 -2.89 -1.16
N LYS A 50 11.30 -4.16 -1.49
CA LYS A 50 12.18 -5.04 -0.70
C LYS A 50 13.62 -4.50 -0.57
N ASP A 51 14.08 -3.76 -1.57
CA ASP A 51 15.43 -3.19 -1.58
C ASP A 51 15.56 -1.94 -0.68
N ASP A 52 14.42 -1.37 -0.25
CA ASP A 52 14.37 -0.22 0.65
C ASP A 52 13.83 -0.65 2.04
N PRO A 53 14.70 -0.81 3.05
CA PRO A 53 14.29 -1.26 4.37
C PRO A 53 13.45 -0.23 5.13
N THR A 54 13.41 1.02 4.68
CA THR A 54 12.61 2.09 5.31
C THR A 54 11.13 1.99 4.98
N LEU A 55 10.77 1.25 3.93
CA LEU A 55 9.40 1.14 3.42
C LEU A 55 8.85 -0.28 3.58
N GLU A 56 7.74 -0.40 4.31
CA GLU A 56 7.07 -1.69 4.51
C GLU A 56 5.56 -1.58 4.28
N ILE A 57 5.00 -2.43 3.41
CA ILE A 57 3.54 -2.56 3.28
C ILE A 57 3.04 -3.67 4.21
N VAL A 58 2.33 -3.31 5.27
CA VAL A 58 1.75 -4.23 6.25
C VAL A 58 0.26 -4.47 6.01
N ASN A 59 -0.22 -5.66 6.34
CA ASN A 59 -1.65 -5.99 6.29
C ASN A 59 -2.31 -5.62 7.63
N ILE A 60 -3.37 -4.82 7.57
CA ILE A 60 -4.20 -4.50 8.74
C ILE A 60 -5.46 -5.36 8.67
N HIS A 61 -5.54 -6.37 9.56
CA HIS A 61 -6.65 -7.32 9.59
C HIS A 61 -8.00 -6.61 9.69
N GLY A 62 -8.93 -6.95 8.80
CA GLY A 62 -10.28 -6.38 8.76
C GLY A 62 -10.41 -4.98 8.15
N ASN A 63 -9.32 -4.24 7.93
CA ASN A 63 -9.39 -2.84 7.46
C ASN A 63 -8.74 -2.61 6.10
N GLY A 64 -7.55 -3.17 5.84
CA GLY A 64 -6.83 -2.92 4.59
C GLY A 64 -5.32 -3.06 4.73
N PHE A 65 -4.59 -2.06 4.25
CA PHE A 65 -3.13 -2.05 4.21
C PHE A 65 -2.60 -0.74 4.79
N ARG A 66 -1.34 -0.73 5.20
CA ARG A 66 -0.62 0.49 5.57
C ARG A 66 0.78 0.43 4.95
N LEU A 67 1.23 1.55 4.39
CA LEU A 67 2.62 1.74 4.04
C LEU A 67 3.30 2.41 5.23
N ASN A 68 4.14 1.66 5.94
CA ASN A 68 5.01 2.21 6.96
C ASN A 68 6.23 2.81 6.28
N MET A 69 6.61 4.01 6.72
CA MET A 69 7.87 4.64 6.37
C MET A 69 8.56 5.03 7.67
N GLU A 70 9.71 4.42 7.94
CA GLU A 70 10.61 4.88 9.00
C GLU A 70 11.45 6.02 8.42
N GLU A 71 11.24 7.24 8.89
CA GLU A 71 12.21 8.31 8.64
C GLU A 71 13.49 7.93 9.39
N GLU A 72 14.59 7.67 8.68
CA GLU A 72 15.90 7.70 9.31
C GLU A 72 16.04 9.09 9.94
N GLU A 73 15.97 9.18 11.27
CA GLU A 73 16.45 10.35 11.99
C GLU A 73 17.90 10.53 11.56
N VAL A 74 18.14 11.56 10.74
CA VAL A 74 19.48 12.02 10.43
C VAL A 74 20.05 12.53 11.75
N VAL A 75 20.74 11.65 12.48
CA VAL A 75 21.51 12.02 13.66
C VAL A 75 22.66 12.87 13.14
N GLU A 76 22.42 14.18 13.04
CA GLU A 76 23.47 15.17 12.87
C GLU A 76 24.44 15.00 14.05
N LYS A 77 25.64 14.51 13.75
CA LYS A 77 26.78 14.45 14.68
C LYS A 77 27.47 15.80 14.78
#